data_AF-B6BSE1-F1
#
_entry.id   AF-B6BSE1-F1
#
_cell.length_a   1.000
_cell.length_b   1.000
_cell.length_c   1.000
_cell.angle_alpha   90.00
_cell.angle_beta   90.00
_cell.angle_gamma   90.00
#
_symmetry.space_group_name_H-M   'P 1'
#
loop_
_entity.id
_entity.type
_entity.pdbx_description
1 polymer ?
#
loop_
_entity_poly.entity_id
_entity_poly.type
_entity_poly.pdbx_seq_one_letter_code
_entity_poly.pdbx_strand_id
1 'polypeptide(L)'
;MKKFGLAAVILFLVLSTAIIKNTTKQIEDELFTVKENIRVLKSEFENVSLEYDYLSSAEKLLEYQSLYFEDELIQKDIKDIKIFNILDNTKKIKDFKIIKE
;
A
#
# COMPACT_ATOMS: atom_id res chain seq x y z
N MET A 1 -52.31 -40.26 -10.95
CA MET A 1 -51.21 -40.01 -9.98
C MET A 1 -49.82 -39.89 -10.63
N LYS A 2 -49.40 -40.79 -11.55
CA LYS A 2 -48.07 -40.72 -12.21
C LYS A 2 -47.79 -39.41 -12.99
N LYS A 3 -48.77 -38.87 -13.73
CA LYS A 3 -48.61 -37.62 -14.50
C LYS A 3 -48.43 -36.37 -13.62
N PHE A 4 -49.10 -36.33 -12.46
CA PHE A 4 -48.99 -35.23 -11.51
C PHE A 4 -47.63 -35.27 -10.78
N GLY A 5 -47.16 -36.47 -10.40
CA GLY A 5 -45.81 -36.65 -9.88
C GLY A 5 -44.73 -36.21 -10.86
N LEU A 6 -44.89 -36.53 -12.15
CA LEU A 6 -43.96 -36.08 -13.19
C LEU A 6 -43.92 -34.54 -13.31
N ALA A 7 -45.08 -33.88 -13.28
CA ALA A 7 -45.16 -32.42 -13.32
C ALA A 7 -44.50 -31.76 -12.09
N ALA A 8 -44.71 -32.33 -10.89
CA ALA A 8 -44.07 -31.85 -9.67
C ALA A 8 -42.53 -31.99 -9.73
N VAL A 9 -42.03 -33.10 -10.27
CA VAL A 9 -40.58 -33.32 -10.47
C VAL A 9 -40.00 -32.32 -11.46
N ILE A 10 -40.69 -32.07 -12.58
CA ILE A 10 -40.25 -31.08 -13.58
C ILE A 10 -40.19 -29.69 -12.94
N LEU A 11 -41.24 -29.29 -12.22
CA LEU A 11 -41.29 -27.99 -11.55
C LEU A 11 -40.19 -27.86 -10.49
N PHE A 12 -39.95 -28.90 -9.71
CA PHE A 12 -38.86 -28.93 -8.74
C PHE A 12 -37.47 -28.80 -9.41
N LEU A 13 -37.25 -29.47 -10.54
CA LEU A 13 -36.01 -29.35 -11.32
C LEU A 13 -35.80 -27.93 -11.84
N VAL A 14 -36.85 -27.29 -12.38
CA VAL A 14 -36.75 -25.90 -12.85
C VAL A 14 -36.41 -24.94 -11.70
N LEU A 15 -37.08 -25.08 -10.55
CA LEU A 15 -36.78 -24.25 -9.38
C LEU A 15 -35.36 -24.51 -8.84
N SER A 16 -34.96 -25.77 -8.73
CA SER A 16 -33.63 -26.15 -8.25
C SER A 16 -32.52 -25.58 -9.16
N THR A 17 -32.68 -25.71 -10.47
CA THR A 17 -31.70 -25.16 -11.43
C THR A 17 -31.65 -23.63 -11.42
N ALA A 18 -32.78 -22.95 -11.20
CA ALA A 18 -32.79 -21.49 -11.04
C ALA A 18 -32.05 -21.03 -9.78
N ILE A 19 -32.25 -21.72 -8.65
CA ILE A 19 -31.54 -21.45 -7.40
C ILE A 19 -30.03 -21.67 -7.61
N ILE A 20 -29.65 -22.85 -8.12
CA ILE A 20 -28.24 -23.19 -8.38
C ILE A 20 -27.59 -22.13 -9.28
N LYS A 21 -28.23 -21.77 -10.40
CA LYS A 21 -27.71 -20.77 -11.33
C LYS A 21 -27.47 -19.42 -10.66
N ASN A 22 -28.40 -18.96 -9.83
CA ASN A 22 -28.27 -17.68 -9.15
C ASN A 22 -27.16 -17.71 -8.09
N THR A 23 -27.09 -18.79 -7.31
CA THR A 23 -26.02 -18.96 -6.30
C THR A 23 -24.65 -19.10 -6.94
N THR A 24 -24.53 -19.84 -8.04
CA THR A 24 -23.26 -19.97 -8.77
C THR A 24 -22.79 -18.61 -9.28
N LYS A 25 -23.69 -17.80 -9.85
CA LYS A 25 -23.34 -16.45 -10.31
C LYS A 25 -22.82 -15.58 -9.16
N GLN A 26 -23.49 -15.60 -8.02
CA GLN A 26 -23.05 -14.84 -6.84
C GLN A 26 -21.64 -15.27 -6.38
N ILE A 27 -21.40 -16.58 -6.32
CA ILE A 27 -20.09 -17.13 -5.93
C ILE A 27 -19.01 -16.74 -6.95
N GLU A 28 -19.31 -16.75 -8.26
CA GLU A 28 -18.38 -16.31 -9.30
C GLU A 28 -18.01 -14.83 -9.15
N ASP A 29 -19.00 -13.96 -8.89
CA ASP A 29 -18.79 -12.52 -8.69
C ASP A 29 -17.94 -12.25 -7.42
N GLU A 30 -18.21 -12.97 -6.34
CA GLU A 30 -17.42 -12.91 -5.10
C GLU A 30 -15.99 -13.40 -5.33
N LEU A 31 -15.83 -14.54 -6.02
CA LEU A 31 -14.52 -15.11 -6.35
C LEU A 31 -13.69 -14.15 -7.21
N PHE A 32 -14.30 -13.52 -8.20
CA PHE A 32 -13.65 -12.50 -9.02
C PHE A 32 -13.16 -11.34 -8.16
N THR A 33 -14.02 -10.85 -7.27
CA THR A 33 -13.70 -9.74 -6.37
C THR A 33 -12.53 -10.07 -5.44
N VAL A 34 -12.54 -11.23 -4.75
CA VAL A 34 -11.42 -11.55 -3.84
C VAL A 34 -10.13 -11.83 -4.62
N LYS A 35 -10.23 -12.41 -5.83
CA LYS A 35 -9.05 -12.63 -6.67
C LYS A 35 -8.39 -11.31 -7.08
N GLU A 36 -9.19 -10.32 -7.47
CA GLU A 36 -8.66 -8.99 -7.81
C GLU A 36 -8.09 -8.28 -6.59
N ASN A 37 -8.74 -8.37 -5.43
CA ASN A 37 -8.20 -7.80 -4.19
C ASN A 37 -6.85 -8.44 -3.81
N ILE A 38 -6.73 -9.77 -3.92
CA ILE A 38 -5.47 -10.48 -3.68
C ILE A 38 -4.39 -10.03 -4.68
N ARG A 39 -4.75 -9.82 -5.94
CA ARG A 39 -3.82 -9.34 -6.98
C ARG A 39 -3.27 -7.96 -6.63
N VAL A 40 -4.13 -7.03 -6.19
CA VAL A 40 -3.71 -5.69 -5.75
C VAL A 40 -2.81 -5.80 -4.52
N LEU A 41 -3.24 -6.54 -3.50
CA LEU A 41 -2.47 -6.69 -2.25
C LEU A 41 -1.09 -7.32 -2.49
N LYS A 42 -0.99 -8.28 -3.41
CA LYS A 42 0.29 -8.89 -3.78
C LYS A 42 1.24 -7.85 -4.41
N SER A 43 0.72 -6.99 -5.29
CA SER A 43 1.54 -5.94 -5.92
C SER A 43 2.03 -4.91 -4.89
N GLU A 44 1.19 -4.54 -3.92
CA GLU A 44 1.60 -3.64 -2.84
C GLU A 44 2.65 -4.28 -1.94
N PHE A 45 2.45 -5.55 -1.59
CA PHE A 45 3.41 -6.32 -0.80
C PHE A 45 4.77 -6.43 -1.49
N GLU A 46 4.81 -6.71 -2.79
CA GLU A 46 6.06 -6.77 -3.56
C GLU A 46 6.81 -5.43 -3.51
N ASN A 47 6.12 -4.30 -3.65
CA ASN A 47 6.73 -2.98 -3.54
C ASN A 47 7.31 -2.72 -2.14
N VAL A 48 6.54 -3.02 -1.08
CA VAL A 48 6.98 -2.84 0.30
C VAL A 48 8.16 -3.76 0.63
N SER A 49 8.16 -5.00 0.11
CA SER A 49 9.26 -5.95 0.28
C SER A 49 10.54 -5.42 -0.36
N LEU A 50 10.45 -4.87 -1.58
CA LEU A 50 11.61 -4.29 -2.26
C LEU A 50 12.18 -3.09 -1.49
N GLU A 51 11.32 -2.22 -0.97
CA GLU A 51 11.74 -1.10 -0.12
C GLU A 51 12.40 -1.58 1.16
N TYR A 52 11.80 -2.58 1.83
CA TYR A 52 12.37 -3.19 3.03
C TYR A 52 13.76 -3.79 2.75
N ASP A 53 13.91 -4.58 1.69
CA ASP A 53 15.17 -5.22 1.33
C ASP A 53 16.26 -4.18 1.01
N TYR A 54 15.89 -3.07 0.37
CA TYR A 54 16.81 -1.96 0.10
C TYR A 54 17.24 -1.25 1.39
N LEU A 55 16.28 -0.83 2.23
CA LEU A 55 16.54 -0.07 3.45
C LEU A 55 17.24 -0.90 4.53
N SER A 56 17.03 -2.22 4.54
CA SER A 56 17.69 -3.15 5.46
C SER A 56 18.99 -3.74 4.89
N SER A 57 19.40 -3.35 3.68
CA SER A 57 20.68 -3.77 3.12
C SER A 57 21.84 -3.27 3.98
N ALA A 58 22.92 -4.05 4.07
CA ALA A 58 24.09 -3.69 4.88
C ALA A 58 24.68 -2.33 4.50
N GLU A 59 24.71 -2.00 3.21
CA GLU A 59 25.18 -0.70 2.70
C GLU A 59 24.33 0.44 3.24
N LYS A 60 22.99 0.34 3.15
CA LYS A 60 22.08 1.36 3.69
C LYS A 60 22.12 1.48 5.20
N LEU A 61 22.24 0.36 5.90
CA LEU A 61 22.37 0.37 7.35
C LEU A 61 23.67 1.08 7.80
N LEU A 62 24.79 0.85 7.12
CA LEU A 62 26.04 1.57 7.40
C LEU A 62 25.94 3.06 7.08
N GLU A 63 25.27 3.43 5.99
CA GLU A 63 25.00 4.84 5.65
C GLU A 63 24.17 5.52 6.75
N TYR A 64 23.12 4.86 7.24
CA TYR A 64 22.31 5.38 8.35
C TYR A 64 23.06 5.41 9.68
N GLN A 65 23.93 4.43 9.94
CA GLN A 65 24.80 4.46 11.11
C GLN A 65 25.67 5.72 11.10
N SER A 66 26.43 5.94 10.03
CA SER A 66 27.28 7.12 9.85
C SER A 66 26.47 8.42 9.94
N LEU A 67 25.31 8.47 9.29
CA LEU A 67 24.48 9.69 9.23
C LEU A 67 23.88 10.11 10.58
N TYR A 68 23.48 9.15 11.42
CA TYR A 68 22.67 9.43 12.61
C TYR A 68 23.35 9.10 13.95
N PHE A 69 24.36 8.24 13.97
CA PHE A 69 24.92 7.67 15.19
C PHE A 69 26.43 7.88 15.34
N GLU A 70 27.13 8.31 14.29
CA GLU A 70 28.55 8.66 14.36
C GLU A 70 28.74 10.18 14.33
N ASP A 71 29.78 10.66 14.99
CA ASP A 71 30.18 12.08 14.95
C ASP A 71 30.99 12.42 13.67
N GLU A 72 30.64 11.80 12.54
CA GLU A 72 31.26 12.09 11.25
C GLU A 72 30.74 13.43 10.69
N LEU A 73 31.65 14.37 10.44
CA LEU A 73 31.31 15.66 9.85
C LEU A 73 30.96 15.48 8.38
N ILE A 74 29.66 15.52 8.06
CA ILE A 74 29.18 15.47 6.68
C ILE A 74 29.28 16.86 6.06
N GLN A 75 30.00 16.96 4.94
CA GLN A 75 30.07 18.20 4.17
C GLN A 75 28.68 18.56 3.61
N LYS A 76 28.18 19.74 3.97
CA LYS A 76 26.92 20.31 3.45
C LYS A 76 27.23 21.52 2.57
N ASP A 77 26.49 21.69 1.48
CA ASP A 77 26.53 22.96 0.75
C ASP A 77 25.90 24.03 1.64
N ILE A 78 26.53 25.20 1.68
CA ILE A 78 26.07 26.30 2.50
C ILE A 78 24.67 26.80 2.11
N LYS A 79 24.27 26.58 0.86
CA LYS A 79 22.93 26.89 0.35
C LYS A 79 21.84 26.02 1.00
N ASP A 80 22.21 24.85 1.51
CA ASP A 80 21.29 23.94 2.20
C ASP A 80 21.02 24.40 3.64
N ILE A 81 21.85 25.30 4.19
CA ILE A 81 21.74 25.81 5.55
C ILE A 81 20.75 26.99 5.57
N LYS A 82 19.73 26.88 6.42
CA LYS A 82 18.74 27.93 6.64
C LYS A 82 18.73 28.37 8.09
N ILE A 83 18.53 29.67 8.30
CA ILE A 83 18.36 30.27 9.62
C ILE A 83 16.87 30.29 9.95
N PHE A 84 16.50 29.65 11.06
CA PHE A 84 15.16 29.75 11.63
C PHE A 84 15.16 30.76 12.77
N ASN A 85 14.49 31.90 12.56
CA ASN A 85 14.38 32.96 13.55
C ASN A 85 12.99 32.96 14.17
N ILE A 86 12.96 32.95 15.51
CA ILE A 86 11.75 33.15 16.31
C ILE A 86 11.92 34.48 17.04
N LEU A 87 11.15 35.49 16.63
CA LEU A 87 11.08 36.79 17.29
C LEU A 87 9.61 37.17 17.46
N ASP A 88 9.21 37.49 18.69
CA ASP A 88 7.88 38.03 19.03
C ASP A 88 6.71 37.30 18.37
N ASN A 89 6.64 35.98 18.55
CA ASN A 89 5.64 35.09 17.92
C ASN A 89 5.67 34.99 16.39
N THR A 90 6.58 35.67 15.70
CA THR A 90 6.79 35.52 14.26
C THR A 90 7.89 34.50 13.96
N LYS A 91 7.56 33.53 13.11
CA LYS A 91 8.49 32.50 12.64
C LYS A 91 8.95 32.87 11.23
N LYS A 92 10.26 33.08 11.05
CA LYS A 92 10.84 33.43 9.74
C LYS A 92 12.00 32.50 9.41
N ILE A 93 11.99 31.97 8.19
CA ILE A 93 13.07 31.18 7.61
C ILE A 93 13.80 32.06 6.60
N LYS A 94 15.14 32.10 6.66
CA LYS A 94 15.99 32.80 5.68
C LYS A 94 17.18 31.92 5.31
N ASP A 95 17.66 32.03 4.07
CA ASP A 95 18.86 31.31 3.65
C ASP A 95 20.10 31.88 4.37
N PHE A 96 21.00 30.99 4.79
CA PHE A 96 22.26 31.38 5.41
C PHE A 96 23.19 31.99 4.36
N LYS A 97 23.78 33.15 4.67
CA LYS A 97 24.74 33.84 3.79
C LYS A 97 25.98 34.18 4.61
N ILE A 98 27.15 33.73 4.16
CA ILE A 98 28.42 34.21 4.70
C ILE A 98 28.68 35.60 4.12
N ILE A 99 28.82 36.57 5.00
CA ILE A 99 29.33 37.90 4.68
C ILE A 99 30.83 37.83 5.02
N LYS A 100 31.72 37.98 4.04
CA LYS A 100 33.15 38.15 4.30
C LYS A 100 33.36 39.56 4.83
N GLU A 101 34.00 39.70 5.99
CA GLU A 101 34.63 40.95 6.44
C GLU A 101 35.86 41.29 5.58
#